data_AF-A0A6P6ITC0-F1
#
_entry.id   AF-A0A6P6ITC0-F1
#
_cell.length_a   1.000
_cell.length_b   1.000
_cell.length_c   1.000
_cell.angle_alpha   90.00
_cell.angle_beta   90.00
_cell.angle_gamma   90.00
#
_symmetry.space_group_name_H-M   'P 1'
#
loop_
_entity.id
_entity.type
_entity.pdbx_description
1 polymer ?
#
loop_
_entity_poly.entity_id
_entity_poly.type
_entity_poly.pdbx_seq_one_letter_code
_entity_poly.pdbx_strand_id
1 'polypeptide(L)'
;CFRPLFFSITPTPLGEGKSTVTIGLVQALCTHLKLNSFACLRQPSQGPTFGVKGGAAGGGYAQVIPMEEFNLHLTGDIHAITAANNLVAAAIDARILHEATQSDKALYRRLVPSVNGMRCFSPIQMTRLQRLGINKSDPSDLTPEEVRAFVRLDLDPEKVTWQRVVDTNDRFLRKITVGQANKEKATLASMSAPVRINDC
;
A
#
# COMPACT_ATOMS: atom_id res chain seq x y z
N CYS A 1 -19.88 -13.81 -23.22
CA CYS A 1 -19.96 -12.91 -22.05
C CYS A 1 -19.83 -11.47 -22.56
N PHE A 2 -20.93 -10.72 -22.62
CA PHE A 2 -20.92 -9.34 -23.11
C PHE A 2 -20.51 -8.42 -21.96
N ARG A 3 -19.42 -7.67 -22.10
CA ARG A 3 -18.90 -6.76 -21.06
C ARG A 3 -18.88 -5.32 -21.61
N PRO A 4 -20.01 -4.60 -21.55
CA PRO A 4 -20.05 -3.22 -21.97
C PRO A 4 -19.22 -2.35 -21.02
N LEU A 5 -18.37 -1.50 -21.60
CA LEU A 5 -17.55 -0.54 -20.86
C LEU A 5 -18.17 0.85 -21.00
N PHE A 6 -18.42 1.52 -19.88
CA PHE A 6 -19.00 2.85 -19.85
C PHE A 6 -17.93 3.92 -19.71
N PHE A 7 -17.92 4.86 -20.65
CA PHE A 7 -17.15 6.08 -20.60
C PHE A 7 -18.09 7.29 -20.54
N SER A 8 -17.58 8.40 -20.05
CA SER A 8 -18.25 9.68 -20.20
C SER A 8 -17.25 10.73 -20.67
N ILE A 9 -17.77 11.88 -21.05
CA ILE A 9 -17.00 13.03 -21.51
C ILE A 9 -16.17 13.62 -20.35
N THR A 10 -15.38 14.65 -20.65
CA THR A 10 -14.59 15.36 -19.65
C THR A 10 -15.51 15.90 -18.55
N PRO A 11 -15.24 15.57 -17.26
CA PRO A 11 -16.15 15.85 -16.16
C PRO A 11 -16.47 17.34 -16.06
N THR A 12 -17.76 17.66 -16.14
CA THR A 12 -18.28 19.02 -15.89
C THR A 12 -18.81 19.14 -14.46
N PRO A 13 -18.85 20.37 -13.88
CA PRO A 13 -19.36 20.60 -12.52
C PRO A 13 -20.82 20.18 -12.30
N LEU A 14 -21.62 20.03 -13.36
CA LEU A 14 -23.02 19.61 -13.25
C LEU A 14 -23.20 18.11 -12.98
N GLY A 15 -22.14 17.30 -13.09
CA GLY A 15 -22.18 15.87 -12.81
C GLY A 15 -22.84 15.06 -13.92
N GLU A 16 -22.15 14.02 -14.39
CA GLU A 16 -22.58 13.24 -15.56
C GLU A 16 -23.39 11.99 -15.22
N GLY A 17 -23.50 11.63 -13.94
CA GLY A 17 -24.32 10.50 -13.51
C GLY A 17 -23.86 9.12 -14.01
N LYS A 18 -22.54 8.94 -14.29
CA LYS A 18 -21.96 7.68 -14.82
C LYS A 18 -22.41 6.43 -14.04
N SER A 19 -22.33 6.46 -12.72
CA SER A 19 -22.73 5.34 -11.86
C SER A 19 -24.23 5.05 -11.96
N THR A 20 -25.06 6.11 -11.95
CA THR A 20 -26.52 6.01 -12.09
C THR A 20 -26.94 5.39 -13.42
N VAL A 21 -26.30 5.79 -14.52
CA VAL A 21 -26.57 5.20 -15.86
C VAL A 21 -26.15 3.73 -15.92
N THR A 22 -25.01 3.38 -15.32
CA THR A 22 -24.52 1.99 -15.28
C THR A 22 -25.49 1.08 -14.52
N ILE A 23 -25.95 1.52 -13.35
CA ILE A 23 -26.91 0.77 -12.52
C ILE A 23 -28.28 0.69 -13.24
N GLY A 24 -28.76 1.81 -13.79
CA GLY A 24 -30.01 1.87 -14.53
C GLY A 24 -30.04 0.98 -15.76
N LEU A 25 -28.93 0.89 -16.51
CA LEU A 25 -28.85 -0.05 -17.64
C LEU A 25 -28.97 -1.49 -17.16
N VAL A 26 -28.22 -1.88 -16.12
CA VAL A 26 -28.26 -3.25 -15.61
C VAL A 26 -29.65 -3.61 -15.08
N GLN A 27 -30.33 -2.68 -14.40
CA GLN A 27 -31.72 -2.83 -14.00
C GLN A 27 -32.64 -3.03 -15.22
N ALA A 28 -32.46 -2.27 -16.30
CA ALA A 28 -33.25 -2.40 -17.52
C ALA A 28 -33.01 -3.73 -18.25
N LEU A 29 -31.74 -4.15 -18.39
CA LEU A 29 -31.38 -5.43 -19.01
C LEU A 29 -31.95 -6.62 -18.22
N CYS A 30 -31.89 -6.54 -16.89
CA CYS A 30 -32.37 -7.61 -16.02
C CYS A 30 -33.91 -7.67 -15.99
N THR A 31 -34.57 -6.54 -15.75
CA THR A 31 -36.03 -6.50 -15.54
C THR A 31 -36.82 -6.51 -16.85
N HIS A 32 -36.42 -5.73 -17.85
CA HIS A 32 -37.19 -5.58 -19.09
C HIS A 32 -36.79 -6.59 -20.16
N LEU A 33 -35.48 -6.89 -20.30
CA LEU A 33 -35.00 -7.84 -21.31
C LEU A 33 -34.81 -9.26 -20.77
N LYS A 34 -34.97 -9.48 -19.45
CA LYS A 34 -34.80 -10.78 -18.78
C LYS A 34 -33.43 -11.41 -19.06
N LEU A 35 -32.39 -10.57 -19.18
CA LEU A 35 -31.02 -11.01 -19.39
C LEU A 35 -30.23 -10.98 -18.08
N ASN A 36 -29.57 -12.10 -17.75
CA ASN A 36 -28.68 -12.20 -16.59
C ASN A 36 -27.50 -11.22 -16.73
N SER A 37 -27.58 -10.10 -16.00
CA SER A 37 -26.63 -8.98 -16.08
C SER A 37 -26.24 -8.55 -14.67
N PHE A 38 -24.99 -8.13 -14.49
CA PHE A 38 -24.48 -7.60 -13.22
C PHE A 38 -23.62 -6.35 -13.45
N ALA A 39 -23.65 -5.41 -12.50
CA ALA A 39 -22.83 -4.21 -12.54
C ALA A 39 -21.54 -4.42 -11.74
N CYS A 40 -20.42 -3.90 -12.24
CA CYS A 40 -19.16 -3.82 -11.48
C CYS A 40 -18.84 -2.34 -11.23
N LEU A 41 -18.81 -1.94 -9.96
CA LEU A 41 -18.50 -0.58 -9.53
C LEU A 41 -17.26 -0.58 -8.65
N ARG A 42 -16.53 0.55 -8.63
CA ARG A 42 -15.40 0.74 -7.70
C ARG A 42 -15.93 1.22 -6.35
N GLN A 43 -15.32 0.74 -5.27
CA GLN A 43 -15.60 1.26 -3.92
C GLN A 43 -15.18 2.74 -3.86
N PRO A 44 -16.03 3.65 -3.35
CA PRO A 44 -15.65 5.02 -3.07
C PRO A 44 -14.66 5.11 -1.90
N SER A 45 -13.75 6.07 -1.96
CA SER A 45 -12.94 6.48 -0.81
C SER A 45 -13.81 7.16 0.25
N GLN A 46 -13.52 6.90 1.52
CA GLN A 46 -14.24 7.49 2.65
C GLN A 46 -14.00 9.01 2.75
N GLY A 47 -12.79 9.49 2.41
CA GLY A 47 -12.41 10.90 2.55
C GLY A 47 -13.34 11.86 1.81
N PRO A 48 -13.52 11.71 0.48
CA PRO A 48 -14.41 12.56 -0.32
C PRO A 48 -15.89 12.49 0.06
N THR A 49 -16.36 11.37 0.63
CA THR A 49 -17.75 11.18 1.10
C THR A 49 -18.12 12.20 2.19
N PHE A 50 -17.20 12.53 3.09
CA PHE A 50 -17.41 13.56 4.12
C PHE A 50 -17.13 15.00 3.64
N GLY A 51 -16.77 15.16 2.36
CA GLY A 51 -16.49 16.45 1.73
C GLY A 51 -17.60 16.88 0.77
N VAL A 52 -17.23 17.07 -0.50
CA VAL A 52 -18.09 17.69 -1.53
C VAL A 52 -18.82 16.64 -2.38
N LYS A 53 -18.30 15.42 -2.50
CA LYS A 53 -18.88 14.39 -3.37
C LYS A 53 -19.79 13.47 -2.55
N GLY A 54 -21.09 13.74 -2.60
CA GLY A 54 -22.10 12.79 -2.12
C GLY A 54 -22.17 11.56 -3.03
N GLY A 55 -22.12 10.37 -2.43
CA GLY A 55 -22.57 9.07 -2.96
C GLY A 55 -22.02 8.63 -4.33
N ALA A 56 -21.04 7.73 -4.35
CA ALA A 56 -20.61 7.06 -5.60
C ALA A 56 -21.53 5.90 -6.02
N ALA A 57 -22.56 5.61 -5.21
CA ALA A 57 -23.43 4.46 -5.32
C ALA A 57 -24.59 4.62 -6.33
N GLY A 58 -24.61 5.70 -7.13
CA GLY A 58 -25.72 6.05 -8.03
C GLY A 58 -26.63 7.13 -7.43
N GLY A 59 -27.88 7.21 -7.91
CA GLY A 59 -28.82 8.21 -7.43
C GLY A 59 -30.26 8.00 -7.92
N GLY A 60 -31.23 8.52 -7.15
CA GLY A 60 -32.65 8.32 -7.42
C GLY A 60 -33.04 6.84 -7.30
N TYR A 61 -33.82 6.33 -8.26
CA TYR A 61 -34.26 4.93 -8.30
C TYR A 61 -33.18 3.94 -8.76
N ALA A 62 -32.06 4.44 -9.30
CA ALA A 62 -30.94 3.64 -9.78
C ALA A 62 -29.73 3.81 -8.85
N GLN A 63 -29.75 3.10 -7.72
CA GLN A 63 -28.72 3.14 -6.68
C GLN A 63 -28.38 1.74 -6.14
N VAL A 64 -27.19 1.61 -5.55
CA VAL A 64 -26.78 0.44 -4.79
C VAL A 64 -27.26 0.58 -3.34
N ILE A 65 -27.76 -0.51 -2.78
CA ILE A 65 -28.24 -0.61 -1.39
C ILE A 65 -27.46 -1.74 -0.72
N PRO A 66 -26.99 -1.61 0.54
CA PRO A 66 -27.08 -0.42 1.40
C PRO A 66 -26.06 0.68 1.04
N MET A 67 -26.51 1.94 0.99
CA MET A 67 -25.71 3.07 0.53
C MET A 67 -24.71 3.54 1.59
N GLU A 68 -25.08 3.48 2.87
CA GLU A 68 -24.24 3.87 4.00
C GLU A 68 -22.99 2.97 4.09
N GLU A 69 -23.19 1.66 4.04
CA GLU A 69 -22.08 0.70 4.06
C GLU A 69 -21.21 0.85 2.82
N PHE A 70 -21.80 1.07 1.64
CA PHE A 70 -21.05 1.25 0.40
C PHE A 70 -20.16 2.50 0.39
N ASN A 71 -20.60 3.60 1.01
CA ASN A 71 -19.84 4.84 1.05
C ASN A 71 -18.86 4.95 2.23
N LEU A 72 -18.99 4.09 3.24
CA LEU A 72 -18.14 4.07 4.43
C LEU A 72 -17.18 2.87 4.36
N HIS A 73 -17.28 1.97 5.34
CA HIS A 73 -16.29 0.93 5.53
C HIS A 73 -16.51 -0.27 4.63
N LEU A 74 -17.71 -0.47 4.09
CA LEU A 74 -18.13 -1.66 3.36
C LEU A 74 -17.59 -2.92 4.08
N THR A 75 -16.71 -3.67 3.41
CA THR A 75 -16.05 -4.90 3.88
C THR A 75 -14.66 -4.65 4.49
N GLY A 76 -14.19 -3.40 4.49
CA GLY A 76 -12.88 -3.01 5.00
C GLY A 76 -11.72 -3.14 4.01
N ASP A 77 -11.99 -3.25 2.71
CA ASP A 77 -10.95 -3.45 1.69
C ASP A 77 -9.92 -2.30 1.69
N ILE A 78 -10.38 -1.06 1.78
CA ILE A 78 -9.50 0.13 1.88
C ILE A 78 -8.69 0.12 3.19
N HIS A 79 -9.28 -0.35 4.30
CA HIS A 79 -8.55 -0.49 5.57
C HIS A 79 -7.43 -1.52 5.46
N ALA A 80 -7.68 -2.65 4.80
CA ALA A 80 -6.67 -3.67 4.56
C ALA A 80 -5.53 -3.15 3.68
N ILE A 81 -5.84 -2.41 2.59
CA ILE A 81 -4.85 -1.78 1.72
C ILE A 81 -4.03 -0.73 2.48
N THR A 82 -4.70 0.10 3.28
CA THR A 82 -4.06 1.14 4.09
C THR A 82 -3.12 0.54 5.13
N ALA A 83 -3.55 -0.50 5.83
CA ALA A 83 -2.74 -1.23 6.79
C ALA A 83 -1.52 -1.88 6.13
N ALA A 84 -1.70 -2.55 4.99
CA ALA A 84 -0.60 -3.18 4.26
C ALA A 84 0.43 -2.14 3.75
N ASN A 85 -0.03 -1.03 3.16
CA ASN A 85 0.85 0.02 2.67
C ASN A 85 1.67 0.67 3.81
N ASN A 86 1.01 0.95 4.92
CA ASN A 86 1.65 1.56 6.09
C ASN A 86 2.57 0.59 6.82
N LEU A 87 2.27 -0.71 6.80
CA LEU A 87 3.18 -1.75 7.30
C LEU A 87 4.49 -1.78 6.51
N VAL A 88 4.43 -1.68 5.18
CA VAL A 88 5.63 -1.58 4.33
C VAL A 88 6.42 -0.31 4.65
N ALA A 89 5.75 0.83 4.78
CA ALA A 89 6.42 2.08 5.16
C ALA A 89 7.11 1.98 6.54
N ALA A 90 6.43 1.38 7.53
CA ALA A 90 7.01 1.16 8.85
C ALA A 90 8.20 0.19 8.82
N ALA A 91 8.13 -0.87 7.99
CA ALA A 91 9.23 -1.82 7.82
C ALA A 91 10.47 -1.17 7.18
N ILE A 92 10.29 -0.26 6.22
CA ILE A 92 11.38 0.52 5.62
C ILE A 92 12.05 1.40 6.67
N ASP A 93 11.28 2.19 7.43
CA ASP A 93 11.83 3.08 8.45
C ASP A 93 12.54 2.30 9.57
N ALA A 94 11.95 1.20 10.03
CA ALA A 94 12.56 0.31 11.03
C ALA A 94 13.86 -0.29 10.51
N ARG A 95 13.92 -0.62 9.21
CA ARG A 95 15.13 -1.16 8.59
C ARG A 95 16.26 -0.14 8.57
N ILE A 96 15.97 1.10 8.14
CA ILE A 96 16.94 2.20 8.13
C ILE A 96 17.48 2.45 9.55
N LEU A 97 16.58 2.51 10.53
CA LEU A 97 16.97 2.72 11.93
C LEU A 97 17.86 1.59 12.48
N HIS A 98 17.52 0.33 12.21
CA HIS A 98 18.30 -0.81 12.70
C HIS A 98 19.65 -0.94 12.00
N GLU A 99 19.76 -0.62 10.70
CA GLU A 99 21.04 -0.59 10.00
C GLU A 99 21.97 0.52 10.52
N ALA A 100 21.40 1.65 10.94
CA ALA A 100 22.19 2.77 11.47
C ALA A 100 22.63 2.56 12.93
N THR A 101 21.87 1.80 13.73
CA THR A 101 22.14 1.62 15.17
C THR A 101 22.87 0.34 15.54
N GLN A 102 22.80 -0.72 14.71
CA GLN A 102 23.32 -2.05 15.07
C GLN A 102 24.57 -2.42 14.27
N SER A 103 25.38 -3.30 14.86
CA SER A 103 26.55 -3.86 14.19
C SER A 103 26.16 -4.98 13.22
N ASP A 104 26.97 -5.15 12.17
CA ASP A 104 26.73 -6.14 11.10
C ASP A 104 26.65 -7.57 11.66
N LYS A 105 27.45 -7.87 12.69
CA LYS A 105 27.43 -9.17 13.40
C LYS A 105 26.09 -9.41 14.11
N ALA A 106 25.52 -8.37 14.72
CA ALA A 106 24.24 -8.48 15.42
C ALA A 106 23.08 -8.70 14.42
N LEU A 107 23.10 -7.97 13.30
CA LEU A 107 22.13 -8.12 12.23
C LEU A 107 22.22 -9.49 11.56
N TYR A 108 23.44 -9.98 11.29
CA TYR A 108 23.67 -11.31 10.72
C TYR A 108 23.11 -12.43 11.60
N ARG A 109 23.36 -12.35 12.92
CA ARG A 109 22.85 -13.33 13.90
C ARG A 109 21.33 -13.41 13.93
N ARG A 110 20.64 -12.30 13.65
CA ARG A 110 19.17 -12.25 13.57
C ARG A 110 18.63 -12.76 12.24
N LEU A 111 19.34 -12.47 11.14
CA LEU A 111 18.93 -12.89 9.80
C LEU A 111 19.13 -14.40 9.57
N VAL A 112 20.18 -14.97 10.15
CA VAL A 112 20.51 -16.40 10.08
C VAL A 112 20.60 -16.96 11.50
N PRO A 113 19.45 -17.25 12.14
CA PRO A 113 19.44 -17.89 13.45
C PRO A 113 20.03 -19.29 13.36
N SER A 114 20.67 -19.74 14.45
CA SER A 114 21.06 -21.15 14.58
C SER A 114 19.86 -21.92 15.10
N VAL A 115 19.35 -22.85 14.30
CA VAL A 115 18.28 -23.78 14.69
C VAL A 115 18.95 -25.14 14.87
N ASN A 116 18.87 -25.70 16.09
CA ASN A 116 19.49 -26.99 16.44
C ASN A 116 21.02 -27.03 16.17
N GLY A 117 21.72 -25.91 16.36
CA GLY A 117 23.17 -25.82 16.16
C GLY A 117 23.60 -25.63 14.71
N MET A 118 22.70 -25.77 13.74
CA MET A 118 22.97 -25.53 12.32
C MET A 118 22.40 -24.18 11.87
N ARG A 119 23.22 -23.44 11.12
CA ARG A 119 22.78 -22.26 10.38
C ARG A 119 22.54 -22.69 8.94
N CYS A 120 21.37 -22.36 8.42
CA CYS A 120 20.99 -22.67 7.05
C CYS A 120 20.46 -21.42 6.37
N PHE A 121 20.76 -21.23 5.08
CA PHE A 121 20.13 -20.17 4.30
C PHE A 121 18.76 -20.59 3.80
N SER A 122 17.80 -19.66 3.87
CA SER A 122 16.52 -19.77 3.18
C SER A 122 16.70 -19.60 1.65
N PRO A 123 15.82 -20.16 0.81
CA PRO A 123 15.87 -19.97 -0.64
C PRO A 123 15.95 -18.49 -1.07
N ILE A 124 15.27 -17.60 -0.34
CA ILE A 124 15.29 -16.14 -0.58
C ILE A 124 16.67 -15.54 -0.29
N GLN A 125 17.33 -16.02 0.76
CA GLN A 125 18.68 -15.59 1.14
C GLN A 125 19.72 -16.06 0.13
N MET A 126 19.58 -17.29 -0.39
CA MET A 126 20.43 -17.79 -1.47
C MET A 126 20.27 -16.96 -2.75
N THR A 127 19.03 -16.59 -3.09
CA THR A 127 18.75 -15.73 -4.26
C THR A 127 19.42 -14.36 -4.10
N ARG A 128 19.43 -13.81 -2.87
CA ARG A 128 20.12 -12.55 -2.57
C ARG A 128 21.65 -12.70 -2.70
N LEU A 129 22.24 -13.78 -2.18
CA LEU A 129 23.68 -14.03 -2.30
C LEU A 129 24.12 -14.14 -3.76
N GLN A 130 23.33 -14.84 -4.58
CA GLN A 130 23.55 -14.91 -6.03
C GLN A 130 23.50 -13.54 -6.71
N ARG A 131 22.53 -12.68 -6.34
CA ARG A 131 22.44 -11.30 -6.85
C ARG A 131 23.64 -10.43 -6.43
N LEU A 132 24.26 -10.73 -5.31
CA LEU A 132 25.47 -10.07 -4.81
C LEU A 132 26.76 -10.67 -5.40
N GLY A 133 26.68 -11.72 -6.22
CA GLY A 133 27.83 -12.41 -6.80
C GLY A 133 28.57 -13.34 -5.84
N ILE A 134 27.96 -13.70 -4.70
CA ILE A 134 28.56 -14.57 -3.68
C ILE A 134 28.05 -16.00 -3.89
N ASN A 135 28.91 -16.90 -4.37
CA ASN A 135 28.56 -18.29 -4.67
C ASN A 135 28.79 -19.27 -3.49
N LYS A 136 28.79 -18.77 -2.24
CA LYS A 136 29.04 -19.58 -1.04
C LYS A 136 27.74 -20.14 -0.48
N SER A 137 27.71 -21.43 -0.19
CA SER A 137 26.53 -22.13 0.34
C SER A 137 26.50 -22.18 1.87
N ASP A 138 27.66 -22.10 2.52
CA ASP A 138 27.79 -22.26 3.97
C ASP A 138 27.78 -20.91 4.72
N PRO A 139 26.94 -20.75 5.77
CA PRO A 139 26.86 -19.50 6.53
C PRO A 139 28.09 -19.14 7.36
N SER A 140 29.04 -20.05 7.54
CA SER A 140 30.25 -19.82 8.34
C SER A 140 31.43 -19.29 7.52
N ASP A 141 31.37 -19.42 6.19
CA ASP A 141 32.49 -19.13 5.28
C ASP A 141 32.44 -17.72 4.66
N LEU A 142 31.47 -16.91 5.09
CA LEU A 142 31.33 -15.53 4.63
C LEU A 142 32.37 -14.63 5.30
N THR A 143 33.08 -13.85 4.49
CA THR A 143 33.99 -12.82 4.99
C THR A 143 33.20 -11.68 5.65
N PRO A 144 33.79 -10.87 6.54
CA PRO A 144 33.07 -9.75 7.16
C PRO A 144 32.51 -8.73 6.14
N GLU A 145 33.15 -8.57 4.98
CA GLU A 145 32.69 -7.72 3.89
C GLU A 145 31.48 -8.31 3.16
N GLU A 146 31.51 -9.61 2.88
CA GLU A 146 30.38 -10.34 2.29
C GLU A 146 29.18 -10.36 3.25
N VAL A 147 29.42 -10.51 4.55
CA VAL A 147 28.38 -10.40 5.59
C VAL A 147 27.77 -9.00 5.57
N ARG A 148 28.58 -7.94 5.48
CA ARG A 148 28.06 -6.57 5.40
C ARG A 148 27.16 -6.37 4.18
N ALA A 149 27.62 -6.77 3.00
CA ALA A 149 26.85 -6.65 1.75
C ALA A 149 25.57 -7.50 1.76
N PHE A 150 25.63 -8.69 2.36
CA PHE A 150 24.47 -9.57 2.49
C PHE A 150 23.43 -9.00 3.44
N VAL A 151 23.86 -8.49 4.59
CA VAL A 151 22.99 -8.09 5.69
C VAL A 151 22.44 -6.69 5.52
N ARG A 152 23.20 -5.74 4.95
CA ARG A 152 22.74 -4.37 4.73
C ARG A 152 22.02 -4.23 3.39
N LEU A 153 20.93 -3.47 3.40
CA LEU A 153 20.24 -3.02 2.20
C LEU A 153 20.78 -1.66 1.73
N ASP A 154 21.37 -0.88 2.66
CA ASP A 154 21.97 0.44 2.42
C ASP A 154 20.99 1.37 1.67
N LEU A 155 19.75 1.44 2.19
CA LEU A 155 18.71 2.31 1.66
C LEU A 155 19.07 3.78 1.88
N ASP A 156 19.06 4.55 0.80
CA ASP A 156 19.23 6.01 0.84
C ASP A 156 17.90 6.68 1.27
N PRO A 157 17.84 7.31 2.45
CA PRO A 157 16.62 7.92 2.97
C PRO A 157 16.03 9.01 2.06
N GLU A 158 16.87 9.72 1.29
CA GLU A 158 16.43 10.82 0.42
C GLU A 158 15.76 10.31 -0.86
N LYS A 159 16.05 9.07 -1.25
CA LYS A 159 15.52 8.44 -2.47
C LYS A 159 14.32 7.53 -2.19
N VAL A 160 13.86 7.43 -0.95
CA VAL A 160 12.68 6.63 -0.60
C VAL A 160 11.44 7.27 -1.24
N THR A 161 10.93 6.65 -2.29
CA THR A 161 9.72 7.08 -2.98
C THR A 161 8.43 6.54 -2.35
N TRP A 162 8.54 5.58 -1.42
CA TRP A 162 7.38 4.95 -0.78
C TRP A 162 6.75 5.89 0.25
N GLN A 163 5.43 6.01 0.20
CA GLN A 163 4.67 6.99 0.98
C GLN A 163 3.68 6.29 1.89
N ARG A 164 3.43 6.88 3.07
CA ARG A 164 2.32 6.46 3.92
C ARG A 164 0.99 6.88 3.29
N VAL A 165 -0.08 6.21 3.65
CA VAL A 165 -1.43 6.52 3.14
C VAL A 165 -2.46 6.57 4.25
N VAL A 166 -3.48 7.40 4.03
CA VAL A 166 -4.67 7.49 4.87
C VAL A 166 -5.88 7.76 3.99
N ASP A 167 -7.02 7.18 4.33
CA ASP A 167 -8.29 7.38 3.62
C ASP A 167 -9.10 8.54 4.20
N THR A 168 -8.44 9.70 4.35
CA THR A 168 -9.01 10.91 4.92
C THR A 168 -8.52 12.14 4.16
N ASN A 169 -9.40 13.11 3.94
CA ASN A 169 -9.05 14.39 3.34
C ASN A 169 -8.30 15.30 4.33
N ASP A 170 -7.01 15.02 4.55
CA ASP A 170 -6.15 15.83 5.42
C ASP A 170 -4.98 16.49 4.66
N ARG A 171 -5.13 17.79 4.40
CA ARG A 171 -4.12 18.57 3.67
C ARG A 171 -2.79 18.75 4.42
N PHE A 172 -2.76 18.57 5.75
CA PHE A 172 -1.55 18.79 6.55
C PHE A 172 -0.54 17.65 6.41
N LEU A 173 -1.00 16.46 5.98
CA LEU A 173 -0.13 15.29 5.81
C LEU A 173 0.65 15.27 4.48
N ARG A 174 0.42 16.25 3.59
CA ARG A 174 1.09 16.32 2.28
C ARG A 174 2.61 16.44 2.37
N LYS A 175 3.12 17.12 3.40
CA LYS A 175 4.55 17.32 3.65
C LYS A 175 4.80 17.25 5.14
N ILE A 176 5.33 16.12 5.60
CA ILE A 176 5.66 15.90 7.01
C ILE A 176 7.10 15.44 7.16
N THR A 177 7.65 15.69 8.33
CA THR A 177 8.95 15.17 8.76
C THR A 177 8.73 14.15 9.86
N VAL A 178 9.29 12.94 9.70
CA VAL A 178 9.16 11.85 10.68
C VAL A 178 10.48 11.66 11.46
N GLY A 179 10.47 10.83 12.51
CA GLY A 179 11.69 10.43 13.24
C GLY A 179 12.32 11.52 14.13
N GLN A 180 11.52 12.47 14.64
CA GLN A 180 12.02 13.62 15.42
C GLN A 180 12.29 13.31 16.89
N ALA A 181 11.98 12.10 17.38
CA ALA A 181 12.22 11.72 18.76
C ALA A 181 13.73 11.66 19.09
N ASN A 182 14.12 11.98 20.34
CA ASN A 182 15.53 12.12 20.74
C ASN A 182 16.42 10.89 20.39
N LYS A 183 15.87 9.68 20.42
CA LYS A 183 16.59 8.44 20.07
C LYS A 183 16.70 8.19 18.56
N GLU A 184 15.82 8.79 17.77
CA GLU A 184 15.69 8.57 16.32
C GLU A 184 16.38 9.68 15.53
N LYS A 185 16.35 10.92 16.06
CA LYS A 185 16.86 12.15 15.47
C LYS A 185 18.37 12.14 15.18
N ALA A 186 19.14 11.34 15.92
CA ALA A 186 20.58 11.18 15.69
C ALA A 186 20.92 10.31 14.46
N THR A 187 19.97 9.50 13.99
CA THR A 187 20.19 8.49 12.95
C THR A 187 19.35 8.70 11.70
N LEU A 188 18.17 9.31 11.83
CA LEU A 188 17.29 9.67 10.73
C LEU A 188 17.39 11.19 10.54
N ALA A 189 18.38 11.66 9.78
CA ALA A 189 18.43 13.06 9.37
C ALA A 189 17.17 13.36 8.55
N SER A 190 16.18 13.99 9.19
CA SER A 190 14.95 14.56 8.62
C SER A 190 14.44 13.87 7.34
N MET A 191 13.96 12.63 7.44
CA MET A 191 13.19 12.03 6.34
C MET A 191 11.88 12.81 6.15
N SER A 192 11.76 13.52 5.04
CA SER A 192 10.50 14.07 4.58
C SER A 192 9.72 12.95 3.90
N ALA A 193 8.70 12.40 4.58
CA ALA A 193 7.86 11.36 4.03
C ALA A 193 6.51 11.98 3.65
N PRO A 194 6.26 12.32 2.37
CA PRO A 194 4.92 12.72 1.96
C PRO A 194 3.92 11.59 2.25
N VAL A 195 2.73 11.94 2.77
CA VAL A 195 1.61 11.01 2.89
C VAL A 195 0.71 11.22 1.68
N ARG A 196 0.41 10.14 0.95
CA ARG A 196 -0.60 10.19 -0.10
C ARG A 196 -1.98 10.05 0.54
N ILE A 197 -2.83 11.04 0.29
CA ILE A 197 -4.27 10.91 0.49
C ILE A 197 -4.76 10.00 -0.63
N ASN A 198 -5.46 8.92 -0.29
CA ASN A 198 -6.08 8.06 -1.30
C ASN A 198 -7.28 8.82 -1.92
N ASP A 199 -6.98 9.72 -2.84
CA ASP A 199 -7.98 10.31 -3.74
C ASP A 199 -8.24 9.30 -4.87
N CYS A 200 -9.02 8.24 -4.59
CA CYS A 200 -9.50 7.31 -5.63
C CYS A 200 -10.64 7.92 -6.47
#